data_AF-A0A2V0NWD7-F1
#
_entry.id   AF-A0A2V0NWD7-F1
#
_cell.length_a   1.000
_cell.length_b   1.000
_cell.length_c   1.000
_cell.angle_alpha   90.00
_cell.angle_beta   90.00
_cell.angle_gamma   90.00
#
_symmetry.space_group_name_H-M   'P 1'
#
loop_
_entity.id
_entity.type
_entity.pdbx_description
1 polymer ?
#
loop_
_entity_poly.entity_id
_entity_poly.type
_entity_poly.pdbx_seq_one_letter_code
_entity_poly.pdbx_strand_id
1 'polypeptide(L)'
;MAKRWWIALALVALLAAAPVIKAQEDGDEEWQDAADLEVDEEPLLEVEPSPVPDIPPTPAPAPAPKKAPAPAPAAEEDPIAKAKAVALEYLAIAQEFAAKYLAEGQKFAQEYYAKALAYVEEAKAKAAKKTDNAAPPPRRRAGVAVTALHIDRRLHLENSWRRQQEREKQLAAGIEPGTVVEIRDLEHLESALDKAGSRLLVVCLYTSSCGACKAALKRLDALCAEASRARARAVFARHNLINEYDYWSDVSRMHSVRAVPTFLFFDGGALVQRLTLRDVRRMRGPAVEIQKAVDDDLLAVGEAFRRAVFKAAPGAR
;
A
#
# COMPACT_ATOMS: atom_id res chain seq x y z
N MET A 1 43.39 -8.15 11.35
CA MET A 1 42.00 -8.16 10.86
C MET A 1 41.61 -6.96 9.98
N ALA A 2 42.23 -5.77 10.14
CA ALA A 2 41.90 -4.57 9.34
C ALA A 2 42.12 -4.70 7.81
N LYS A 3 43.12 -5.49 7.35
CA LYS A 3 43.38 -5.65 5.90
C LYS A 3 42.29 -6.41 5.13
N ARG A 4 41.49 -7.26 5.80
CA ARG A 4 40.39 -8.00 5.16
C ARG A 4 39.16 -7.13 4.92
N TRP A 5 38.95 -6.10 5.73
CA TRP A 5 37.84 -5.17 5.57
C TRP A 5 38.03 -4.20 4.41
N TRP A 6 39.27 -3.74 4.18
CA TRP A 6 39.57 -2.87 3.03
C TRP A 6 39.36 -3.56 1.67
N ILE A 7 39.64 -4.86 1.58
CA ILE A 7 39.41 -5.64 0.35
C ILE A 7 37.90 -5.79 0.08
N ALA A 8 37.09 -6.05 1.11
CA ALA A 8 35.64 -6.15 0.97
C ALA A 8 35.01 -4.81 0.57
N LEU A 9 35.50 -3.70 1.13
CA LEU A 9 35.01 -2.35 0.80
C LEU A 9 35.41 -1.91 -0.61
N ALA A 10 36.62 -2.28 -1.06
CA ALA A 10 37.06 -2.05 -2.44
C ALA A 10 36.25 -2.89 -3.45
N LEU A 11 35.88 -4.14 -3.11
CA LEU A 11 35.07 -5.01 -3.96
C LEU A 11 33.63 -4.49 -4.13
N VAL A 12 33.02 -3.97 -3.06
CA VAL A 12 31.68 -3.36 -3.13
C VAL A 12 31.70 -2.06 -3.94
N ALA A 13 32.76 -1.24 -3.82
CA ALA A 13 32.92 -0.04 -4.63
C ALA A 13 33.16 -0.36 -6.12
N LEU A 14 33.89 -1.45 -6.42
CA LEU A 14 34.11 -1.89 -7.81
C LEU A 14 32.82 -2.44 -8.46
N LEU A 15 31.98 -3.12 -7.68
CA LEU A 15 30.68 -3.63 -8.15
C LEU A 15 29.62 -2.54 -8.33
N ALA A 16 29.72 -1.42 -7.62
CA ALA A 16 28.80 -0.29 -7.74
C ALA A 16 29.14 0.67 -8.90
N ALA A 17 30.32 0.54 -9.52
CA ALA A 17 30.79 1.43 -10.58
C ALA A 17 30.78 0.80 -11.98
N ALA A 18 30.21 -0.40 -12.16
CA ALA A 18 30.05 -0.99 -13.49
C ALA A 18 28.90 -0.28 -14.24
N PRO A 19 29.18 0.45 -15.34
CA PRO A 19 28.16 1.14 -16.09
C PRO A 19 27.29 0.16 -16.88
N VAL A 20 26.01 0.52 -16.96
CA VAL A 20 24.99 0.05 -17.91
C VAL A 20 25.50 0.24 -19.33
N ILE A 21 26.26 -0.72 -19.86
CA ILE A 21 26.63 -0.82 -21.29
C ILE A 21 26.71 -2.30 -21.68
N LYS A 22 25.57 -2.86 -22.10
CA LYS A 22 25.37 -3.84 -23.18
C LYS A 22 24.00 -4.49 -23.02
N ALA A 23 23.01 -3.90 -23.68
CA ALA A 23 21.76 -4.55 -24.04
C ALA A 23 21.28 -3.94 -25.37
N GLN A 24 22.12 -4.06 -26.39
CA GLN A 24 21.72 -3.89 -27.78
C GLN A 24 22.71 -4.70 -28.61
N GLU A 25 22.16 -5.52 -29.51
CA GLU A 25 22.85 -6.46 -30.41
C GLU A 25 23.24 -7.80 -29.75
N ASP A 26 22.33 -8.79 -29.84
CA ASP A 26 22.59 -10.10 -30.46
C ASP A 26 21.38 -11.06 -30.28
N GLY A 27 20.87 -11.59 -31.41
CA GLY A 27 19.94 -12.74 -31.53
C GLY A 27 18.45 -12.37 -31.47
N ASP A 28 17.64 -12.34 -32.53
CA ASP A 28 17.56 -13.24 -33.69
C ASP A 28 17.64 -14.73 -33.29
N GLU A 29 16.88 -15.10 -32.27
CA GLU A 29 16.55 -16.49 -31.93
C GLU A 29 15.05 -16.72 -32.22
N GLU A 30 14.79 -17.16 -33.45
CA GLU A 30 13.94 -18.31 -33.79
C GLU A 30 12.78 -18.62 -32.81
N TRP A 31 11.65 -17.93 -32.99
CA TRP A 31 10.33 -18.40 -32.53
C TRP A 31 9.50 -18.83 -33.75
N GLN A 32 9.92 -19.90 -34.40
CA GLN A 32 9.01 -20.81 -35.08
C GLN A 32 8.68 -21.90 -34.05
N ASP A 33 7.49 -21.84 -33.45
CA ASP A 33 6.75 -22.95 -32.81
C ASP A 33 5.76 -22.41 -31.76
N ALA A 34 4.77 -21.65 -32.22
CA ALA A 34 3.58 -21.30 -31.41
C ALA A 34 2.31 -21.38 -32.26
N ALA A 35 2.23 -22.35 -33.17
CA ALA A 35 1.07 -22.59 -34.03
C ALA A 35 0.00 -23.50 -33.42
N ASP A 36 0.24 -24.15 -32.27
CA ASP A 36 -0.67 -25.16 -31.72
C ASP A 36 -1.20 -24.80 -30.32
N LEU A 37 -1.66 -23.57 -30.13
CA LEU A 37 -2.60 -23.27 -29.05
C LEU A 37 -4.01 -23.41 -29.62
N GLU A 38 -4.55 -24.63 -29.49
CA GLU A 38 -5.97 -24.92 -29.67
C GLU A 38 -6.75 -24.00 -28.72
N VAL A 39 -7.29 -22.92 -29.30
CA VAL A 39 -8.31 -22.11 -28.66
C VAL A 39 -9.56 -22.97 -28.67
N ASP A 40 -9.88 -23.57 -27.53
CA ASP A 40 -11.20 -24.12 -27.27
C ASP A 40 -12.22 -22.99 -27.47
N GLU A 41 -12.87 -22.98 -28.63
CA GLU A 41 -14.02 -22.14 -28.92
C GLU A 41 -15.13 -22.52 -27.94
N GLU A 42 -15.27 -21.75 -26.86
CA GLU A 42 -16.47 -21.78 -26.05
C GLU A 42 -17.68 -21.46 -26.95
N PRO A 43 -18.75 -22.28 -26.92
CA PRO A 43 -19.92 -22.04 -27.74
C PRO A 43 -20.57 -20.71 -27.33
N LEU A 44 -20.52 -19.74 -28.25
CA LEU A 44 -21.33 -18.53 -28.20
C LEU A 44 -22.80 -18.92 -28.01
N LEU A 45 -23.29 -18.75 -26.79
CA LEU A 45 -24.72 -18.80 -26.51
C LEU A 45 -25.39 -17.71 -27.35
N GLU A 46 -26.17 -18.14 -28.34
CA GLU A 46 -27.12 -17.32 -29.09
C GLU A 46 -28.07 -16.64 -28.10
N VAL A 47 -27.81 -15.36 -27.81
CA VAL A 47 -28.72 -14.52 -27.06
C VAL A 47 -29.85 -14.14 -28.01
N GLU A 48 -31.03 -14.74 -27.80
CA GLU A 48 -32.25 -14.35 -28.50
C GLU A 48 -32.51 -12.85 -28.32
N PRO A 49 -32.72 -12.09 -29.42
CA PRO A 49 -32.98 -10.66 -29.34
C PRO A 49 -34.33 -10.41 -28.64
N SER A 50 -34.27 -9.68 -27.52
CA SER A 50 -35.47 -9.19 -26.84
C SER A 50 -36.28 -8.26 -27.75
N PRO A 51 -37.64 -8.31 -27.69
CA PRO A 51 -38.49 -7.51 -28.55
C PRO A 51 -38.30 -6.01 -28.31
N VAL A 52 -37.98 -5.30 -29.39
CA VAL A 52 -37.87 -3.84 -29.44
C VAL A 52 -39.26 -3.23 -29.20
N PRO A 53 -39.42 -2.31 -28.24
CA PRO A 53 -40.68 -1.57 -28.08
C PRO A 53 -40.88 -0.59 -29.24
N ASP A 54 -42.07 -0.61 -29.84
CA ASP A 54 -42.51 0.30 -30.91
C ASP A 54 -42.45 1.77 -30.44
N ILE A 55 -41.53 2.53 -31.04
CA ILE A 55 -41.44 3.98 -30.85
C ILE A 55 -42.27 4.65 -31.97
N PRO A 56 -43.26 5.51 -31.65
CA PRO A 56 -44.06 6.19 -32.65
C PRO A 56 -43.24 7.19 -33.48
N PRO A 57 -43.59 7.40 -34.77
CA PRO A 57 -42.81 8.22 -35.68
C PRO A 57 -42.80 9.69 -35.26
N THR A 58 -41.60 10.25 -35.14
CA THR A 58 -41.37 11.67 -34.88
C THR A 58 -41.61 12.48 -36.15
N PRO A 59 -42.36 13.61 -36.11
CA PRO A 59 -42.71 14.39 -37.30
C PRO A 59 -41.50 15.10 -37.92
N ALA A 60 -41.54 15.17 -39.25
CA ALA A 60 -40.46 15.67 -40.12
C ALA A 60 -40.09 17.15 -39.84
N PRO A 61 -38.79 17.47 -39.68
CA PRO A 61 -38.34 18.85 -39.51
C PRO A 61 -38.37 19.64 -40.82
N ALA A 62 -38.75 20.91 -40.70
CA ALA A 62 -38.89 21.88 -41.80
C ALA A 62 -37.55 22.21 -42.49
N PRO A 63 -37.58 22.58 -43.79
CA PRO A 63 -36.37 22.81 -44.59
C PRO A 63 -35.60 24.07 -44.16
N ALA A 64 -34.30 23.90 -43.91
CA ALA A 64 -33.38 24.95 -43.51
C ALA A 64 -32.94 25.86 -44.69
N PRO A 65 -32.68 27.16 -44.44
CA PRO A 65 -32.33 28.13 -45.47
C PRO A 65 -30.91 27.93 -46.06
N LYS A 66 -30.79 28.15 -47.38
CA LYS A 66 -29.55 28.05 -48.16
C LYS A 66 -28.45 28.97 -47.60
N LYS A 67 -27.36 28.36 -47.14
CA LYS A 67 -26.16 29.02 -46.61
C LYS A 67 -25.26 29.52 -47.74
N ALA A 68 -24.75 30.75 -47.59
CA ALA A 68 -23.89 31.44 -48.52
C ALA A 68 -22.55 30.70 -48.80
N PRO A 69 -21.94 30.89 -49.99
CA PRO A 69 -20.71 30.21 -50.39
C PRO A 69 -19.52 30.60 -49.51
N ALA A 70 -18.82 29.58 -49.01
CA ALA A 70 -17.69 29.70 -48.11
C ALA A 70 -16.43 30.24 -48.83
N PRO A 71 -15.61 31.05 -48.15
CA PRO A 71 -14.33 31.54 -48.68
C PRO A 71 -13.35 30.39 -48.94
N ALA A 72 -12.52 30.54 -49.96
CA ALA A 72 -11.54 29.55 -50.40
C ALA A 72 -10.58 29.13 -49.27
N PRO A 73 -10.31 27.83 -49.09
CA PRO A 73 -9.45 27.33 -48.01
C PRO A 73 -8.01 27.80 -48.21
N ALA A 74 -7.48 28.49 -47.20
CA ALA A 74 -6.07 28.84 -47.10
C ALA A 74 -5.23 27.55 -47.09
N ALA A 75 -4.10 27.57 -47.81
CA ALA A 75 -3.20 26.43 -47.96
C ALA A 75 -2.86 25.81 -46.59
N GLU A 76 -3.29 24.56 -46.41
CA GLU A 76 -3.21 23.82 -45.18
C GLU A 76 -1.76 23.38 -44.94
N GLU A 77 -1.12 23.97 -43.92
CA GLU A 77 0.24 23.60 -43.51
C GLU A 77 0.26 22.13 -43.07
N ASP A 78 1.29 21.40 -43.52
CA ASP A 78 1.44 19.96 -43.28
C ASP A 78 1.35 19.64 -41.76
N PRO A 79 0.29 18.94 -41.31
CA PRO A 79 0.05 18.68 -39.89
C PRO A 79 1.20 17.86 -39.25
N ILE A 80 1.95 17.11 -40.07
CA ILE A 80 3.10 16.33 -39.62
C ILE A 80 4.24 17.24 -39.18
N ALA A 81 4.46 18.38 -39.85
CA ALA A 81 5.50 19.34 -39.48
C ALA A 81 5.21 19.99 -38.12
N LYS A 82 3.93 20.33 -37.85
CA LYS A 82 3.50 20.87 -36.55
C LYS A 82 3.67 19.86 -35.43
N ALA A 83 3.27 18.61 -35.63
CA ALA A 83 3.44 17.55 -34.65
C ALA A 83 4.93 17.31 -34.30
N LYS A 84 5.82 17.35 -35.30
CA LYS A 84 7.27 17.22 -35.09
C LYS A 84 7.85 18.39 -34.29
N ALA A 85 7.43 19.62 -34.57
CA ALA A 85 7.88 20.80 -33.82
C ALA A 85 7.48 20.69 -32.33
N VAL A 86 6.22 20.33 -32.06
CA VAL A 86 5.72 20.13 -30.70
C VAL A 86 6.48 19.00 -29.99
N ALA A 87 6.75 17.88 -30.66
CA ALA A 87 7.52 16.78 -30.08
C ALA A 87 8.96 17.18 -29.68
N LEU A 88 9.62 18.02 -30.49
CA LEU A 88 10.97 18.53 -30.18
C LEU A 88 10.95 19.48 -28.98
N GLU A 89 9.91 20.31 -28.82
CA GLU A 89 9.75 21.17 -27.64
C GLU A 89 9.58 20.33 -26.36
N TYR A 90 8.76 19.28 -26.38
CA TYR A 90 8.60 18.38 -25.24
C TYR A 90 9.90 17.65 -24.89
N LEU A 91 10.68 17.25 -25.88
CA LEU A 91 11.97 16.59 -25.66
C LEU A 91 12.98 17.54 -25.01
N ALA A 92 13.05 18.80 -25.45
CA ALA A 92 13.91 19.82 -24.84
C ALA A 92 13.54 20.07 -23.37
N ILE A 93 12.24 20.22 -23.08
CA ILE A 93 11.74 20.39 -21.71
C ILE A 93 12.13 19.17 -20.84
N ALA A 94 11.95 17.95 -21.35
CA ALA A 94 12.31 16.74 -20.62
C ALA A 94 13.82 16.67 -20.32
N GLN A 95 14.68 17.09 -21.25
CA GLN A 95 16.13 17.15 -21.04
C GLN A 95 16.54 18.18 -19.97
N GLU A 96 15.91 19.36 -19.96
CA GLU A 96 16.15 20.37 -18.93
C GLU A 96 15.75 19.89 -17.53
N PHE A 97 14.59 19.24 -17.40
CA PHE A 97 14.17 18.62 -16.15
C PHE A 97 15.16 17.54 -15.71
N ALA A 98 15.58 16.66 -16.60
CA ALA A 98 16.56 15.61 -16.30
C ALA A 98 17.88 16.20 -15.78
N ALA A 99 18.41 17.24 -16.44
CA ALA A 99 19.63 17.91 -16.00
C ALA A 99 19.48 18.56 -14.62
N LYS A 100 18.33 19.19 -14.35
CA LYS A 100 18.04 19.80 -13.04
C LYS A 100 18.00 18.76 -11.93
N TYR A 101 17.29 17.65 -12.13
CA TYR A 101 17.21 16.58 -11.12
C TYR A 101 18.56 15.89 -10.89
N LEU A 102 19.39 15.74 -11.93
CA LEU A 102 20.73 15.18 -11.80
C LEU A 102 21.64 16.11 -10.95
N ALA A 103 21.58 17.42 -11.19
CA ALA A 103 22.32 18.41 -10.41
C ALA A 103 21.86 18.47 -8.94
N GLU A 104 20.55 18.42 -8.67
CA GLU A 104 20.01 18.35 -7.31
C GLU A 104 20.40 17.04 -6.60
N GLY A 105 20.35 15.92 -7.31
CA GLY A 105 20.80 14.62 -6.80
C GLY A 105 22.29 14.61 -6.43
N GLN A 106 23.15 15.22 -7.25
CA GLN A 106 24.58 15.36 -6.93
C GLN A 106 24.84 16.21 -5.69
N LYS A 107 24.11 17.33 -5.51
CA LYS A 107 24.21 18.16 -4.30
C LYS A 107 23.83 17.37 -3.04
N PHE A 108 22.72 16.64 -3.09
CA PHE A 108 22.28 15.81 -1.98
C PHE A 108 23.28 14.71 -1.65
N ALA A 109 23.83 14.03 -2.66
CA ALA A 109 24.88 13.02 -2.47
C ALA A 109 26.14 13.59 -1.80
N GLN A 110 26.60 14.79 -2.23
CA GLN A 110 27.75 15.47 -1.63
C GLN A 110 27.48 15.87 -0.17
N GLU A 111 26.29 16.36 0.16
CA GLU A 111 25.91 16.69 1.54
C GLU A 111 25.91 15.45 2.45
N TYR A 112 25.38 14.33 1.98
CA TYR A 112 25.38 13.08 2.75
C TYR A 112 26.79 12.54 2.96
N TYR A 113 27.63 12.61 1.92
CA TYR A 113 29.03 12.22 2.02
C TYR A 113 29.79 13.09 3.04
N ALA A 114 29.58 14.41 3.01
CA ALA A 114 30.16 15.33 3.98
C ALA A 114 29.71 15.03 5.43
N LYS A 115 28.42 14.75 5.65
CA LYS A 115 27.90 14.35 6.97
C LYS A 115 28.50 13.01 7.44
N ALA A 116 28.66 12.04 6.54
CA ALA A 116 29.27 10.76 6.87
C ALA A 116 30.74 10.93 7.28
N LEU A 117 31.52 11.75 6.56
CA LEU A 117 32.90 12.06 6.94
C LEU A 117 32.98 12.75 8.31
N ALA A 118 32.10 13.71 8.60
CA ALA A 118 32.03 14.36 9.90
C ALA A 118 31.77 13.35 11.04
N TYR A 119 30.85 12.40 10.83
CA TYR A 119 30.58 11.35 11.82
C TYR A 119 31.79 10.43 12.06
N VAL A 120 32.55 10.12 11.02
CA VAL A 120 33.78 9.32 11.14
C VAL A 120 34.86 10.08 11.93
N GLU A 121 35.06 11.37 11.66
CA GLU A 121 36.03 12.19 12.41
C GLU A 121 35.61 12.37 13.88
N GLU A 122 34.31 12.56 14.15
CA GLU A 122 33.80 12.56 15.53
C GLU A 122 34.04 11.23 16.24
N ALA A 123 33.82 10.10 15.56
CA ALA A 123 34.06 8.78 16.11
C ALA A 123 35.56 8.55 16.41
N LYS A 124 36.45 9.00 15.53
CA LYS A 124 37.91 8.98 15.75
C LYS A 124 38.31 9.85 16.94
N ALA A 125 37.76 11.07 17.06
CA ALA A 125 38.03 11.96 18.19
C ALA A 125 37.55 11.36 19.53
N LYS A 126 36.37 10.72 19.54
CA LYS A 126 35.86 9.99 20.71
C LYS A 126 36.75 8.79 21.06
N ALA A 127 37.29 8.08 20.07
CA ALA A 127 38.21 6.98 20.29
C ALA A 127 39.57 7.45 20.87
N ALA A 128 40.12 8.57 20.37
CA ALA A 128 41.36 9.15 20.89
C ALA A 128 41.21 9.65 22.34
N LYS A 129 40.09 10.30 22.68
CA LYS A 129 39.81 10.68 24.08
C LYS A 129 39.65 9.47 25.01
N LYS A 130 39.27 8.31 24.47
CA LYS A 130 39.16 7.07 25.25
C LYS A 130 40.53 6.44 25.57
N THR A 131 41.58 6.74 24.80
CA THR A 131 42.93 6.21 25.07
C THR A 131 43.69 6.98 26.14
N ASP A 132 43.37 8.27 26.35
CA ASP A 132 44.03 9.12 27.36
C ASP A 132 43.44 8.95 28.77
N ASN A 133 42.22 8.41 28.87
CA ASN A 133 41.71 7.90 30.13
C ASN A 133 42.41 6.57 30.41
N ALA A 134 43.56 6.67 31.08
CA ALA A 134 44.41 5.58 31.56
C ALA A 134 43.54 4.36 31.93
N ALA A 135 43.86 3.22 31.30
CA ALA A 135 43.14 1.97 31.46
C ALA A 135 42.78 1.80 32.95
N PRO A 136 41.48 1.82 33.32
CA PRO A 136 41.13 1.53 34.70
C PRO A 136 41.75 0.17 35.03
N PRO A 137 42.37 0.01 36.20
CA PRO A 137 42.98 -1.25 36.60
C PRO A 137 41.98 -2.36 36.31
N PRO A 138 42.41 -3.50 35.74
CA PRO A 138 41.53 -4.52 35.20
C PRO A 138 40.47 -4.83 36.26
N ARG A 139 39.25 -4.30 36.06
CA ARG A 139 38.13 -4.64 36.91
C ARG A 139 38.00 -6.14 36.72
N ARG A 140 38.32 -6.91 37.76
CA ARG A 140 38.01 -8.34 37.81
C ARG A 140 36.57 -8.41 37.37
N ARG A 141 36.33 -8.90 36.14
CA ARG A 141 34.98 -9.13 35.66
C ARG A 141 34.44 -10.10 36.68
N ALA A 142 33.52 -9.65 37.54
CA ALA A 142 32.73 -10.55 38.36
C ALA A 142 32.22 -11.58 37.35
N GLY A 143 32.67 -12.83 37.49
CA GLY A 143 32.37 -13.88 36.53
C GLY A 143 30.86 -13.92 36.44
N VAL A 144 30.31 -13.36 35.36
CA VAL A 144 28.91 -13.54 35.05
C VAL A 144 28.86 -15.02 34.70
N ALA A 145 28.41 -15.82 35.66
CA ALA A 145 28.12 -17.21 35.43
C ALA A 145 27.05 -17.22 34.34
N VAL A 146 27.49 -17.39 33.09
CA VAL A 146 26.59 -17.65 31.98
C VAL A 146 26.11 -19.07 32.22
N THR A 147 25.02 -19.20 32.97
CA THR A 147 24.26 -20.44 33.02
C THR A 147 23.84 -20.71 31.58
N ALA A 148 24.39 -21.79 31.01
CA ALA A 148 23.95 -22.25 29.72
C ALA A 148 22.43 -22.50 29.83
N LEU A 149 21.63 -21.66 29.17
CA LEU A 149 20.21 -21.91 29.02
C LEU A 149 20.08 -23.21 28.25
N HIS A 150 19.81 -24.30 28.97
CA HIS A 150 19.50 -25.57 28.36
C HIS A 150 18.13 -25.45 27.72
N ILE A 151 18.10 -25.07 26.44
CA ILE A 151 16.89 -25.06 25.64
C ILE A 151 16.55 -26.52 25.37
N ASP A 152 15.55 -27.04 26.09
CA ASP A 152 15.02 -28.37 25.80
C ASP A 152 14.42 -28.37 24.39
N ARG A 153 15.13 -29.00 23.46
CA ARG A 153 14.76 -29.07 22.04
C ARG A 153 13.38 -29.68 21.85
N ARG A 154 12.99 -30.64 22.69
CA ARG A 154 11.68 -31.29 22.61
C ARG A 154 10.57 -30.30 22.95
N LEU A 155 10.72 -29.59 24.06
CA LEU A 155 9.76 -28.57 24.48
C LEU A 155 9.66 -27.43 23.45
N HIS A 156 10.78 -27.03 22.84
CA HIS A 156 10.79 -26.01 21.79
C HIS A 156 10.02 -26.45 20.54
N LEU A 157 10.21 -27.70 20.08
CA LEU A 157 9.47 -28.25 18.95
C LEU A 157 7.97 -28.38 19.25
N GLU A 158 7.61 -28.85 20.44
CA GLU A 158 6.21 -28.99 20.86
C GLU A 158 5.50 -27.63 20.94
N ASN A 159 6.16 -26.61 21.48
CA ASN A 159 5.65 -25.24 21.48
C ASN A 159 5.50 -24.67 20.07
N SER A 160 6.43 -24.97 19.16
CA SER A 160 6.37 -24.51 17.77
C SER A 160 5.18 -25.14 17.05
N TRP A 161 4.96 -26.45 17.23
CA TRP A 161 3.80 -27.16 16.68
C TRP A 161 2.47 -26.64 17.25
N ARG A 162 2.40 -26.39 18.56
CA ARG A 162 1.21 -25.81 19.19
C ARG A 162 0.86 -24.43 18.61
N ARG A 163 1.86 -23.56 18.40
CA ARG A 163 1.65 -22.24 17.76
C ARG A 163 1.15 -22.37 16.33
N GLN A 164 1.69 -23.34 15.58
CA GLN A 164 1.21 -23.62 14.22
C GLN A 164 -0.24 -24.08 14.23
N GLN A 165 -0.61 -25.04 15.09
CA GLN A 165 -2.00 -25.48 15.21
C GLN A 165 -2.94 -24.35 15.63
N GLU A 166 -2.49 -23.47 16.53
CA GLU A 166 -3.29 -22.32 16.94
C GLU A 166 -3.49 -21.33 15.78
N ARG A 167 -2.42 -21.07 15.00
CA ARG A 167 -2.49 -20.25 13.78
C ARG A 167 -3.43 -20.87 12.74
N GLU A 168 -3.32 -22.17 12.49
CA GLU A 168 -4.21 -22.90 11.57
C GLU A 168 -5.66 -22.90 12.07
N LYS A 169 -5.91 -23.08 13.37
CA LYS A 169 -7.26 -22.97 13.96
C LYS A 169 -7.84 -21.58 13.81
N GLN A 170 -7.02 -20.53 13.97
CA GLN A 170 -7.46 -19.15 13.75
C GLN A 170 -7.76 -18.88 12.29
N LEU A 171 -6.90 -19.34 11.38
CA LEU A 171 -7.15 -19.26 9.93
C LEU A 171 -8.35 -20.10 9.51
N ALA A 172 -8.64 -21.20 10.19
CA ALA A 172 -9.81 -22.04 9.95
C ALA A 172 -11.09 -21.42 10.52
N ALA A 173 -11.01 -20.69 11.63
CA ALA A 173 -12.14 -19.99 12.21
C ALA A 173 -12.82 -19.14 11.13
N GLY A 174 -14.07 -19.49 10.84
CA GLY A 174 -14.86 -18.82 9.82
C GLY A 174 -15.11 -17.38 10.22
N ILE A 175 -15.34 -16.54 9.21
CA ILE A 175 -15.90 -15.22 9.46
C ILE A 175 -17.40 -15.38 9.56
N GLU A 176 -17.92 -15.32 10.79
CA GLU A 176 -19.36 -15.30 11.00
C GLU A 176 -19.92 -13.87 10.86
N PRO A 177 -21.01 -13.68 10.11
CA PRO A 177 -21.67 -12.38 10.03
C PRO A 177 -22.17 -11.96 11.40
N GLY A 178 -21.90 -10.71 11.78
CA GLY A 178 -22.36 -10.13 13.04
C GLY A 178 -21.38 -10.19 14.21
N THR A 179 -20.21 -10.82 14.03
CA THR A 179 -19.10 -10.76 14.99
C THR A 179 -17.94 -9.96 14.39
N VAL A 180 -17.29 -9.14 15.21
CA VAL A 180 -16.06 -8.44 14.81
C VAL A 180 -14.88 -9.38 14.98
N VAL A 181 -14.21 -9.73 13.89
CA VAL A 181 -13.07 -10.65 13.88
C VAL A 181 -11.77 -9.89 14.15
N GLU A 182 -10.85 -10.46 14.93
CA GLU A 182 -9.53 -9.87 15.17
C GLU A 182 -8.49 -10.50 14.23
N ILE A 183 -7.93 -9.68 13.36
CA ILE A 183 -6.89 -10.06 12.40
C ILE A 183 -5.53 -9.81 13.06
N ARG A 184 -4.65 -10.81 13.03
CA ARG A 184 -3.29 -10.73 13.64
C ARG A 184 -2.22 -10.40 12.62
N ASP A 185 -2.23 -11.11 11.50
CA ASP A 185 -1.18 -11.09 10.48
C ASP A 185 -1.78 -10.86 9.09
N LEU A 186 -0.91 -10.64 8.10
CA LEU A 186 -1.30 -10.43 6.71
C LEU A 186 -2.03 -11.65 6.10
N GLU A 187 -1.51 -12.86 6.33
CA GLU A 187 -2.13 -14.11 5.86
C GLU A 187 -3.57 -14.26 6.36
N HIS A 188 -3.85 -13.80 7.59
CA HIS A 188 -5.19 -13.83 8.16
C HIS A 188 -6.11 -12.79 7.50
N LEU A 189 -5.58 -11.63 7.09
CA LEU A 189 -6.34 -10.66 6.30
C LEU A 189 -6.68 -11.20 4.91
N GLU A 190 -5.74 -11.86 4.24
CA GLU A 190 -5.94 -12.47 2.92
C GLU A 190 -7.00 -13.57 3.00
N SER A 191 -6.87 -14.49 3.95
CA SER A 191 -7.90 -15.51 4.21
C SER A 191 -9.27 -14.90 4.54
N ALA A 192 -9.28 -13.78 5.26
CA ALA A 192 -10.51 -13.05 5.56
C ALA A 192 -11.16 -12.43 4.31
N LEU A 193 -10.35 -11.91 3.39
CA LEU A 193 -10.81 -11.37 2.09
C LEU A 193 -11.38 -12.49 1.21
N ASP A 194 -10.69 -13.62 1.12
CA ASP A 194 -11.13 -14.78 0.34
C ASP A 194 -12.48 -15.32 0.84
N LYS A 195 -12.61 -15.48 2.16
CA LYS A 195 -13.86 -15.93 2.81
C LYS A 195 -14.99 -14.90 2.69
N ALA A 196 -14.66 -13.61 2.71
CA ALA A 196 -15.66 -12.56 2.49
C ALA A 196 -16.25 -12.65 1.08
N GLY A 197 -15.42 -12.93 0.07
CA GLY A 197 -15.80 -13.00 -1.34
C GLY A 197 -16.37 -11.67 -1.81
N SER A 198 -17.61 -11.67 -2.31
CA SER A 198 -18.31 -10.45 -2.76
C SER A 198 -18.97 -9.65 -1.62
N ARG A 199 -18.60 -9.90 -0.36
CA ARG A 199 -19.12 -9.15 0.82
C ARG A 199 -18.19 -7.99 1.12
N LEU A 200 -18.75 -6.89 1.62
CA LEU A 200 -17.97 -5.72 2.03
C LEU A 200 -17.21 -6.05 3.34
N LEU A 201 -15.89 -6.07 3.32
CA LEU A 201 -15.06 -6.22 4.52
C LEU A 201 -14.61 -4.84 5.03
N VAL A 202 -14.96 -4.51 6.26
CA VAL A 202 -14.56 -3.27 6.95
C VAL A 202 -13.52 -3.60 8.01
N VAL A 203 -12.28 -3.15 7.81
CA VAL A 203 -11.16 -3.38 8.73
C VAL A 203 -10.81 -2.10 9.48
N CYS A 204 -10.87 -2.12 10.81
CA CYS A 204 -10.41 -1.02 11.67
C CYS A 204 -8.99 -1.30 12.18
N LEU A 205 -8.05 -0.46 11.76
CA LEU A 205 -6.67 -0.45 12.24
C LEU A 205 -6.58 0.43 13.49
N TYR A 206 -6.14 -0.15 14.60
CA TYR A 206 -6.11 0.51 15.91
C TYR A 206 -4.78 0.29 16.64
N THR A 207 -4.57 1.02 17.74
CA THR A 207 -3.53 0.70 18.73
C THR A 207 -4.14 0.67 20.13
N SER A 208 -3.61 -0.19 21.01
CA SER A 208 -4.09 -0.35 22.39
C SER A 208 -3.92 0.91 23.24
N SER A 209 -2.93 1.74 22.93
CA SER A 209 -2.60 2.97 23.66
C SER A 209 -3.34 4.23 23.17
N CYS A 210 -4.21 4.11 22.16
CA CYS A 210 -4.88 5.22 21.50
C CYS A 210 -6.31 5.42 22.03
N GLY A 211 -6.60 6.62 22.56
CA GLY A 211 -7.92 6.97 23.11
C GLY A 211 -9.02 7.00 22.05
N ALA A 212 -8.78 7.68 20.92
CA ALA A 212 -9.71 7.74 19.78
C ALA A 212 -10.03 6.34 19.22
N CYS A 213 -9.06 5.43 19.28
CA CYS A 213 -9.22 4.07 18.82
C CYS A 213 -10.25 3.29 19.64
N LYS A 214 -10.38 3.56 20.95
CA LYS A 214 -11.45 2.96 21.78
C LYS A 214 -12.84 3.42 21.34
N ALA A 215 -12.99 4.69 20.97
CA ALA A 215 -14.25 5.22 20.44
C ALA A 215 -14.55 4.62 19.05
N ALA A 216 -13.54 4.51 18.19
CA ALA A 216 -13.65 3.89 16.87
C ALA A 216 -14.04 2.40 16.94
N LEU A 217 -13.48 1.63 17.90
CA LEU A 217 -13.86 0.23 18.11
C LEU A 217 -15.32 0.10 18.57
N LYS A 218 -15.78 0.93 19.52
CA LYS A 218 -17.20 0.97 19.91
C LYS A 218 -18.11 1.29 18.72
N ARG A 219 -17.67 2.20 17.83
CA ARG A 219 -18.41 2.54 16.61
C ARG A 219 -18.43 1.37 15.62
N LEU A 220 -17.31 0.66 15.47
CA LEU A 220 -17.22 -0.55 14.65
C LEU A 220 -18.21 -1.63 15.14
N ASP A 221 -18.29 -1.87 16.44
CA ASP A 221 -19.26 -2.80 17.04
C ASP A 221 -20.71 -2.35 16.77
N ALA A 222 -20.98 -1.05 16.87
CA ALA A 222 -22.28 -0.49 16.55
C ALA A 222 -22.67 -0.65 15.07
N LEU A 223 -21.71 -0.44 14.15
CA LEU A 223 -21.90 -0.67 12.72
C LEU A 223 -22.11 -2.15 12.41
N CYS A 224 -21.40 -3.05 13.10
CA CYS A 224 -21.62 -4.49 13.00
C CYS A 224 -23.05 -4.86 13.42
N ALA A 225 -23.52 -4.34 14.55
CA ALA A 225 -24.89 -4.56 15.01
C ALA A 225 -25.95 -3.94 14.09
N GLU A 226 -25.66 -2.79 13.47
CA GLU A 226 -26.54 -2.14 12.47
C GLU A 226 -26.61 -2.98 11.18
N ALA A 227 -25.47 -3.45 10.68
CA ALA A 227 -25.38 -4.30 9.49
C ALA A 227 -26.11 -5.63 9.68
N SER A 228 -25.95 -6.27 10.85
CA SER A 228 -26.68 -7.50 11.20
C SER A 228 -28.19 -7.27 11.22
N ARG A 229 -28.65 -6.16 11.81
CA ARG A 229 -30.08 -5.79 11.82
C ARG A 229 -30.62 -5.53 10.41
N ALA A 230 -29.84 -4.86 9.58
CA ALA A 230 -30.18 -4.57 8.18
C ALA A 230 -29.98 -5.77 7.24
N ARG A 231 -29.45 -6.90 7.73
CA ARG A 231 -29.00 -8.06 6.91
C ARG A 231 -28.08 -7.65 5.76
N ALA A 232 -27.25 -6.63 5.98
CA ALA A 232 -26.28 -6.18 4.99
C ALA A 232 -25.17 -7.24 4.81
N ARG A 233 -24.70 -7.42 3.57
CA ARG A 233 -23.60 -8.34 3.23
C ARG A 233 -22.25 -7.72 3.59
N ALA A 234 -22.01 -7.50 4.88
CA ALA A 234 -20.79 -6.89 5.40
C ALA A 234 -20.14 -7.75 6.49
N VAL A 235 -18.82 -7.73 6.52
CA VAL A 235 -17.96 -8.36 7.51
C VAL A 235 -17.17 -7.26 8.21
N PHE A 236 -16.99 -7.39 9.52
CA PHE A 236 -16.24 -6.44 10.32
C PHE A 236 -15.02 -7.11 10.92
N ALA A 237 -13.88 -6.44 10.82
CA ALA A 237 -12.64 -6.88 11.42
C ALA A 237 -11.90 -5.73 12.08
N ARG A 238 -11.06 -6.06 13.05
CA ARG A 238 -10.13 -5.13 13.71
C ARG A 238 -8.73 -5.72 13.68
N HIS A 239 -7.73 -4.85 13.59
CA HIS A 239 -6.34 -5.26 13.59
C HIS A 239 -5.48 -4.26 14.36
N ASN A 240 -4.63 -4.77 15.25
CA ASN A 240 -3.69 -3.94 15.99
C ASN A 240 -2.50 -3.60 15.09
N LEU A 241 -2.29 -2.30 14.88
CA LEU A 241 -1.23 -1.74 14.04
C LEU A 241 0.17 -2.07 14.56
N ILE A 242 0.29 -2.27 15.88
CA ILE A 242 1.54 -2.62 16.56
C ILE A 242 1.45 -4.10 16.96
N ASN A 243 2.43 -4.89 16.52
CA ASN A 243 2.51 -6.31 16.86
C ASN A 243 3.03 -6.52 18.30
N GLU A 244 3.16 -7.79 18.70
CA GLU A 244 3.63 -8.18 20.03
C GLU A 244 5.06 -7.71 20.37
N TYR A 245 5.82 -7.25 19.37
CA TYR A 245 7.21 -6.83 19.48
C TYR A 245 7.38 -5.31 19.29
N ASP A 246 6.32 -4.53 19.45
CA ASP A 246 6.30 -3.07 19.25
C ASP A 246 6.70 -2.59 17.84
N TYR A 247 6.63 -3.48 16.84
CA TYR A 247 6.85 -3.13 15.43
C TYR A 247 5.52 -2.91 14.70
N TRP A 248 5.60 -2.12 13.62
CA TRP A 248 4.52 -1.99 12.64
C TRP A 248 4.18 -3.35 12.04
N SER A 249 2.90 -3.72 12.11
CA SER A 249 2.37 -4.96 11.53
C SER A 249 2.50 -4.99 10.01
N ASP A 250 2.52 -6.18 9.42
CA ASP A 250 2.67 -6.34 7.98
C ASP A 250 1.46 -5.75 7.21
N VAL A 251 0.25 -5.87 7.78
CA VAL A 251 -0.97 -5.23 7.25
C VAL A 251 -0.80 -3.71 7.17
N SER A 252 -0.23 -3.09 8.21
CA SER A 252 -0.01 -1.63 8.22
C SER A 252 1.02 -1.19 7.18
N ARG A 253 2.09 -1.99 6.98
CA ARG A 253 3.13 -1.72 5.98
C ARG A 253 2.58 -1.86 4.57
N MET A 254 1.87 -2.96 4.29
CA MET A 254 1.29 -3.24 2.98
C MET A 254 0.32 -2.14 2.55
N HIS A 255 -0.53 -1.65 3.45
CA HIS A 255 -1.44 -0.56 3.13
C HIS A 255 -0.88 0.85 3.39
N SER A 256 0.39 0.98 3.79
CA SER A 256 1.04 2.25 4.11
C SER A 256 0.27 3.10 5.13
N VAL A 257 -0.30 2.46 6.15
CA VAL A 257 -1.07 3.13 7.20
C VAL A 257 -0.16 3.52 8.35
N ARG A 258 -0.01 4.82 8.58
CA ARG A 258 0.82 5.39 9.67
C ARG A 258 0.02 6.04 10.79
N ALA A 259 -1.25 6.33 10.57
CA ALA A 259 -2.11 7.01 11.52
C ALA A 259 -3.28 6.11 11.93
N VAL A 260 -3.66 6.22 13.21
CA VAL A 260 -4.77 5.45 13.79
C VAL A 260 -5.74 6.38 14.52
N PRO A 261 -7.03 6.02 14.55
CA PRO A 261 -7.63 4.87 13.88
C PRO A 261 -7.80 5.07 12.36
N THR A 262 -7.67 4.00 11.58
CA THR A 262 -7.91 4.02 10.12
C THR A 262 -8.85 2.88 9.75
N PHE A 263 -9.90 3.19 8.98
CA PHE A 263 -10.83 2.23 8.42
C PHE A 263 -10.48 1.94 6.95
N LEU A 264 -10.38 0.66 6.62
CA LEU A 264 -10.20 0.16 5.27
C LEU A 264 -11.49 -0.57 4.85
N PHE A 265 -11.99 -0.24 3.66
CA PHE A 265 -13.17 -0.85 3.07
C PHE A 265 -12.74 -1.67 1.86
N PHE A 266 -12.98 -2.99 1.90
CA PHE A 266 -12.68 -3.91 0.82
C PHE A 266 -13.96 -4.47 0.21
N ASP A 267 -14.02 -4.54 -1.11
CA ASP A 267 -15.11 -5.13 -1.88
C ASP A 267 -14.52 -6.05 -2.95
N GLY A 268 -14.86 -7.34 -2.91
CA GLY A 268 -14.30 -8.34 -3.82
C GLY A 268 -12.77 -8.43 -3.79
N GLY A 269 -12.15 -8.25 -2.62
CA GLY A 269 -10.69 -8.24 -2.46
C GLY A 269 -10.01 -6.90 -2.77
N ALA A 270 -10.69 -5.97 -3.44
CA ALA A 270 -10.13 -4.66 -3.79
C ALA A 270 -10.37 -3.62 -2.68
N LEU A 271 -9.36 -2.81 -2.36
CA LEU A 271 -9.51 -1.67 -1.45
C LEU A 271 -10.31 -0.56 -2.14
N VAL A 272 -11.57 -0.36 -1.72
CA VAL A 272 -12.48 0.64 -2.29
C VAL A 272 -12.29 2.01 -1.66
N GLN A 273 -12.17 2.05 -0.33
CA GLN A 273 -12.10 3.30 0.41
C GLN A 273 -11.19 3.17 1.63
N ARG A 274 -10.50 4.26 1.94
CA ARG A 274 -9.69 4.44 3.14
C ARG A 274 -10.14 5.69 3.86
N LEU A 275 -10.39 5.58 5.17
CA LEU A 275 -10.69 6.72 6.02
C LEU A 275 -9.75 6.74 7.21
N THR A 276 -8.97 7.80 7.32
CA THR A 276 -8.04 8.03 8.43
C THR A 276 -8.64 9.10 9.33
N LEU A 277 -8.84 8.77 10.60
CA LEU A 277 -9.36 9.72 11.58
C LEU A 277 -8.25 10.64 12.09
N ARG A 278 -8.65 11.80 12.61
CA ARG A 278 -7.72 12.76 13.19
C ARG A 278 -7.09 12.20 14.46
N ASP A 279 -5.77 12.32 14.57
CA ASP A 279 -5.03 11.94 15.76
C ASP A 279 -5.27 12.97 16.87
N VAL A 280 -5.98 12.56 17.92
CA VAL A 280 -6.29 13.40 19.09
C VAL A 280 -5.03 13.97 19.73
N ARG A 281 -3.88 13.28 19.66
CA ARG A 281 -2.61 13.78 20.22
C ARG A 281 -2.05 14.97 19.44
N ARG A 282 -2.46 15.17 18.19
CA ARG A 282 -2.01 16.25 17.32
C ARG A 282 -3.00 17.41 17.25
N MET A 283 -4.23 17.21 17.68
CA MET A 283 -5.23 18.28 17.72
C MET A 283 -4.91 19.24 18.87
N ARG A 284 -5.05 20.54 18.59
CA ARG A 284 -4.94 21.62 19.58
C ARG A 284 -6.30 22.25 19.75
N GLY A 285 -6.67 22.60 20.97
CA GLY A 285 -7.94 23.24 21.27
C GLY A 285 -8.54 22.75 22.60
N PRO A 286 -9.68 23.32 23.01
CA PRO A 286 -10.44 22.81 24.14
C PRO A 286 -10.92 21.38 23.88
N ALA A 287 -11.00 20.58 24.95
CA ALA A 287 -11.38 19.16 24.87
C ALA A 287 -12.73 18.92 24.18
N VAL A 288 -13.67 19.87 24.28
CA VAL A 288 -14.99 19.80 23.65
C VAL A 288 -14.91 19.85 22.12
N GLU A 289 -14.06 20.71 21.57
CA GLU A 289 -13.86 20.81 20.11
C GLU A 289 -13.14 19.57 19.58
N ILE A 290 -12.16 19.07 20.32
CA ILE A 290 -11.45 17.82 20.03
C ILE A 290 -12.44 16.65 19.99
N GLN A 291 -13.32 16.54 20.99
CA GLN A 291 -14.31 15.48 21.05
C GLN A 291 -15.31 15.59 19.89
N LYS A 292 -15.80 16.79 19.61
CA LYS A 292 -16.69 17.04 18.47
C LYS A 292 -16.04 16.63 17.14
N ALA A 293 -14.76 16.95 16.93
CA ALA A 293 -14.04 16.54 15.73
C ALA A 293 -13.91 15.02 15.59
N VAL A 294 -13.70 14.29 16.71
CA VAL A 294 -13.70 12.83 16.72
C VAL A 294 -15.10 12.29 16.40
N ASP A 295 -16.15 12.88 16.96
CA ASP A 295 -17.53 12.46 16.71
C ASP A 295 -17.92 12.69 15.23
N ASP A 296 -17.55 13.84 14.65
CA ASP A 296 -17.73 14.14 13.23
C ASP A 296 -17.00 13.11 12.34
N ASP A 297 -15.77 12.74 12.70
CA ASP A 297 -15.00 11.71 12.00
C ASP A 297 -15.70 10.33 12.09
N LEU A 298 -16.28 9.98 13.24
CA LEU A 298 -17.03 8.72 13.42
C LEU A 298 -18.38 8.70 12.69
N LEU A 299 -19.01 9.87 12.51
CA LEU A 299 -20.18 10.03 11.65
C LEU A 299 -19.80 9.79 10.18
N ALA A 300 -18.69 10.38 9.73
CA ALA A 300 -18.18 10.18 8.36
C ALA A 300 -17.86 8.71 8.06
N VAL A 301 -17.35 7.94 9.04
CA VAL A 301 -17.17 6.48 8.90
C VAL A 301 -18.50 5.77 8.67
N GLY A 302 -19.55 6.13 9.42
CA GLY A 302 -20.88 5.55 9.25
C GLY A 302 -21.52 5.90 7.90
N GLU A 303 -21.32 7.12 7.41
CA GLU A 303 -21.78 7.53 6.08
C GLU A 303 -21.04 6.80 4.95
N ALA A 304 -19.72 6.66 5.08
CA ALA A 304 -18.92 5.91 4.12
C ALA A 304 -19.30 4.42 4.10
N PHE A 305 -19.56 3.83 5.27
CA PHE A 305 -20.09 2.48 5.36
C PHE A 305 -21.42 2.33 4.61
N ARG A 306 -22.40 3.20 4.90
CA ARG A 306 -23.71 3.16 4.23
C ARG A 306 -23.55 3.32 2.72
N ARG A 307 -22.73 4.26 2.27
CA ARG A 307 -22.43 4.48 0.84
C ARG A 307 -21.80 3.24 0.19
N ALA A 308 -20.84 2.61 0.85
CA ALA A 308 -20.19 1.39 0.37
C ALA A 308 -21.17 0.22 0.27
N VAL A 309 -22.03 0.03 1.28
CA VAL A 309 -23.09 -0.99 1.27
C VAL A 309 -24.08 -0.76 0.13
N PHE A 310 -24.54 0.48 -0.08
CA PHE A 310 -25.46 0.79 -1.18
C PHE A 310 -24.82 0.57 -2.56
N LYS A 311 -23.54 0.92 -2.72
CA LYS A 311 -22.82 0.71 -3.98
C LYS A 311 -22.58 -0.77 -4.28
N ALA A 312 -22.39 -1.60 -3.26
CA ALA A 312 -22.17 -3.04 -3.39
C ALA A 312 -23.48 -3.85 -3.55
N ALA A 313 -24.65 -3.24 -3.36
CA ALA A 313 -25.92 -3.94 -3.50
C ALA A 313 -26.19 -4.29 -4.97
N PRO A 314 -26.40 -5.58 -5.31
CA PRO A 314 -26.52 -6.03 -6.71
C PRO A 314 -27.74 -5.47 -7.46
N GLY A 315 -28.77 -4.98 -6.76
CA GLY A 315 -29.97 -4.38 -7.37
C GLY A 315 -29.84 -2.90 -7.77
N ALA A 316 -28.65 -2.30 -7.63
CA ALA A 316 -28.39 -0.90 -8.01
C ALA A 316 -27.65 -0.77 -9.36
N ARG A 317 -27.44 -1.88 -10.08
CA ARG A 317 -26.87 -1.90 -11.43
C ARG A 317 -27.90 -2.37 -12.45
#